data_AF-A0A504Z2I6-F1
#
_entry.id   AF-A0A504Z2I6-F1
#
_cell.length_a   1.000
_cell.length_b   1.000
_cell.length_c   1.000
_cell.angle_alpha   90.00
_cell.angle_beta   90.00
_cell.angle_gamma   90.00
#
_symmetry.space_group_name_H-M   'P 1'
#
loop_
_entity.id
_entity.type
_entity.pdbx_description
1 polymer ?
#
loop_
_entity_poly.entity_id
_entity_poly.type
_entity_poly.pdbx_seq_one_letter_code
_entity_poly.pdbx_strand_id
1 'polypeptide(L)'
;MGSLDASSSGLFRVQAFLQALATYEDDARVVIHPLKDPRLTESAPAATPPGSLFITVLNPGRYLRDLVRQARCVILAGGTMKPLDEYIEQVFGAAGKTAAEIVSFTCDHVIDPENQLAVFPLESWENGVQLEITYQKRWVPAVMDACGEIILQVSQHTPG
;
A
#
# COMPACT_ATOMS: atom_id res chain seq x y z
N MET A 1 4.60 13.09 -25.70
CA MET A 1 4.75 14.56 -25.81
C MET A 1 5.43 15.02 -24.53
N GLY A 2 6.72 15.41 -24.63
CA GLY A 2 7.48 16.14 -23.61
C GLY A 2 7.91 15.40 -22.33
N SER A 3 9.11 14.80 -22.34
CA SER A 3 9.87 14.50 -21.13
C SER A 3 10.17 15.81 -20.39
N LEU A 4 9.79 15.91 -19.11
CA LEU A 4 10.10 17.03 -18.22
C LEU A 4 11.16 16.56 -17.20
N ASP A 5 12.36 16.29 -17.71
CA ASP A 5 13.52 16.11 -16.84
C ASP A 5 14.10 17.49 -16.44
N ALA A 6 14.25 17.64 -15.13
CA ALA A 6 15.32 18.38 -14.48
C ALA A 6 15.46 19.89 -14.78
N SER A 7 14.44 20.69 -14.47
CA SER A 7 14.56 22.07 -13.93
C SER A 7 13.16 22.71 -13.77
N SER A 8 12.25 22.09 -13.00
CA SER A 8 10.99 22.77 -12.69
C SER A 8 11.31 23.93 -11.72
N SER A 9 11.35 25.17 -12.21
CA SER A 9 11.44 26.38 -11.38
C SER A 9 10.50 26.29 -10.18
N GLY A 10 10.83 26.92 -9.05
CA GLY A 10 9.95 26.94 -7.87
C GLY A 10 8.51 27.36 -8.22
N LEU A 11 8.35 28.20 -9.25
CA LEU A 11 7.07 28.58 -9.81
C LEU A 11 6.26 27.40 -10.38
N PHE A 12 6.87 26.49 -11.16
CA PHE A 12 6.16 25.31 -11.68
C PHE A 12 5.71 24.38 -10.55
N ARG A 13 6.48 24.28 -9.46
CA ARG A 13 6.08 23.51 -8.27
C ARG A 13 4.88 24.15 -7.56
N VAL A 14 4.89 25.48 -7.41
CA VAL A 14 3.76 26.22 -6.85
C VAL A 14 2.53 26.11 -7.76
N GLN A 15 2.70 26.24 -9.08
CA GLN A 15 1.61 26.08 -10.03
C GLN A 15 1.00 24.68 -9.94
N ALA A 16 1.81 23.62 -9.95
CA ALA A 16 1.33 22.25 -9.83
C ALA A 16 0.58 22.02 -8.51
N PHE A 17 1.08 22.60 -7.42
CA PHE A 17 0.41 22.56 -6.12
C PHE A 17 -0.95 23.29 -6.14
N LEU A 18 -1.02 24.50 -6.71
CA LEU A 18 -2.27 25.25 -6.85
C LEU A 18 -3.27 24.54 -7.78
N GLN A 19 -2.80 23.91 -8.86
CA GLN A 19 -3.64 23.11 -9.75
C GLN A 19 -4.20 21.88 -9.02
N ALA A 20 -3.39 21.21 -8.21
CA ALA A 20 -3.85 20.13 -7.35
C ALA A 20 -4.89 20.60 -6.31
N LEU A 21 -4.73 21.79 -5.73
CA LEU A 21 -5.77 22.40 -4.87
C LEU A 21 -7.05 22.77 -5.62
N ALA A 22 -6.94 23.21 -6.87
CA ALA A 22 -8.10 23.57 -7.68
C ALA A 22 -8.91 22.35 -8.15
N THR A 23 -8.27 21.18 -8.23
CA THR A 23 -8.88 19.90 -8.66
C THR A 23 -9.44 19.11 -7.45
N TYR A 24 -9.53 19.74 -6.29
CA TYR A 24 -9.74 19.07 -5.00
C TYR A 24 -11.22 18.90 -4.59
N GLU A 25 -11.51 17.84 -3.81
CA GLU A 25 -12.80 17.53 -3.16
C GLU A 25 -12.61 17.03 -1.72
N ASP A 26 -13.47 17.46 -0.78
CA ASP A 26 -13.71 17.05 0.64
C ASP A 26 -12.63 16.34 1.51
N ASP A 27 -11.86 15.35 1.05
CA ASP A 27 -11.06 14.44 1.89
C ASP A 27 -9.51 14.55 1.85
N ALA A 28 -8.91 15.22 0.88
CA ALA A 28 -7.47 15.49 0.85
C ALA A 28 -6.99 16.42 1.95
N ARG A 29 -5.69 16.29 2.23
CA ARG A 29 -4.99 17.01 3.27
C ARG A 29 -3.73 17.62 2.69
N VAL A 30 -3.44 18.84 3.13
CA VAL A 30 -2.15 19.49 2.91
C VAL A 30 -1.24 19.11 4.06
N VAL A 31 -0.15 18.42 3.75
CA VAL A 31 0.90 18.06 4.72
C VAL A 31 2.05 19.04 4.54
N ILE A 32 2.41 19.72 5.64
CA ILE A 32 3.48 20.71 5.65
C ILE A 32 4.62 20.16 6.50
N HIS A 33 5.79 19.99 5.89
CA HIS A 33 7.03 19.74 6.60
C HIS A 33 7.81 21.05 6.66
N PRO A 34 7.74 21.80 7.78
CA PRO A 34 8.44 23.06 7.90
C PRO A 34 9.95 22.84 7.81
N LEU A 35 10.65 23.88 7.33
CA LEU A 35 12.09 23.92 7.38
C LEU A 35 12.52 23.92 8.85
N LYS A 36 13.19 22.85 9.31
CA LYS A 36 13.76 22.82 10.67
C LYS A 36 14.94 23.80 10.72
N ASP A 37 15.06 24.58 11.81
CA ASP A 37 16.23 25.45 11.99
C ASP A 37 17.48 24.56 12.12
N PRO A 38 18.49 24.72 11.24
CA PRO A 38 19.72 23.93 11.28
C PRO A 38 20.52 24.07 12.59
N ARG A 39 20.16 25.01 13.48
CA ARG A 39 20.82 25.22 14.78
C ARG A 39 20.24 24.41 15.95
N LEU A 40 19.10 23.73 15.79
CA LEU A 40 18.33 23.20 16.93
C LEU A 40 17.99 21.70 16.90
N THR A 41 18.37 20.92 15.88
CA THR A 41 17.96 19.51 15.86
C THR A 41 19.01 18.55 15.31
N GLU A 42 19.43 17.62 16.16
CA GLU A 42 20.13 16.39 15.79
C GLU A 42 19.18 15.44 15.02
N SER A 43 19.70 14.89 13.93
CA SER A 43 19.34 13.60 13.30
C SER A 43 17.85 13.21 13.24
N ALA A 44 17.10 13.82 12.30
CA ALA A 44 15.92 13.17 11.72
C ALA A 44 16.31 12.40 10.44
N PRO A 45 15.70 11.23 10.16
CA PRO A 45 16.08 10.39 9.03
C PRO A 45 15.91 11.10 7.68
N ALA A 46 16.91 10.94 6.82
CA ALA A 46 17.18 11.69 5.59
C ALA A 46 16.17 11.52 4.42
N ALA A 47 14.96 11.04 4.67
CA ALA A 47 14.01 10.66 3.62
C ALA A 47 13.14 11.82 3.09
N THR A 48 13.00 12.93 3.83
CA THR A 48 12.17 14.07 3.40
C THR A 48 13.01 15.34 3.30
N PRO A 49 13.07 16.01 2.14
CA PRO A 49 13.81 17.26 2.00
C PRO A 49 13.24 18.33 2.96
N PRO A 50 14.10 19.13 3.61
CA PRO A 50 13.67 20.14 4.57
C PRO A 50 12.84 21.21 3.84
N GLY A 51 11.67 21.56 4.39
CA GLY A 51 10.75 22.52 3.78
C GLY A 51 10.00 21.93 2.57
N SER A 52 8.97 21.11 2.81
CA SER A 52 8.15 20.50 1.77
C SER A 52 6.65 20.61 2.04
N LEU A 53 5.86 20.73 0.98
CA LEU A 53 4.40 20.72 1.02
C LEU A 53 3.90 19.60 0.12
N PHE A 54 2.99 18.78 0.63
CA PHE A 54 2.34 17.69 -0.10
C PHE A 54 0.83 17.85 -0.03
N ILE A 55 0.14 17.46 -1.09
CA ILE A 55 -1.32 17.26 -1.08
C ILE A 55 -1.54 15.76 -1.21
N THR A 56 -2.22 15.16 -0.24
CA THR A 56 -2.53 13.74 -0.24
C THR A 56 -4.03 13.55 -0.18
N VAL A 57 -4.58 12.85 -1.17
CA VAL A 57 -5.98 12.44 -1.16
C VAL A 57 -6.08 11.12 -0.41
N LEU A 58 -7.03 11.01 0.52
CA LEU A 58 -7.08 9.90 1.47
C LEU A 58 -8.00 8.76 1.01
N ASN A 59 -9.03 9.08 0.23
CA ASN A 59 -10.03 8.15 -0.24
C ASN A 59 -9.74 7.71 -1.68
N PRO A 60 -9.22 6.49 -1.92
CA PRO A 60 -8.99 5.98 -3.27
C PRO A 60 -10.29 5.69 -4.04
N GLY A 61 -11.41 5.44 -3.35
CA GLY A 61 -12.70 5.15 -3.96
C GLY A 61 -13.24 6.25 -4.87
N ARG A 62 -12.80 7.48 -4.67
CA ARG A 62 -13.25 8.65 -5.44
C ARG A 62 -13.00 8.51 -6.95
N TYR A 63 -11.90 7.87 -7.35
CA TYR A 63 -11.56 7.72 -8.76
C TYR A 63 -12.55 6.82 -9.49
N LEU A 64 -13.21 5.94 -8.74
CA LEU A 64 -14.20 5.00 -9.25
C LEU A 64 -15.63 5.47 -8.98
N ARG A 65 -15.85 6.49 -8.14
CA ARG A 65 -17.18 6.97 -7.74
C ARG A 65 -18.07 7.27 -8.94
N ASP A 66 -17.58 8.11 -9.85
CA ASP A 66 -18.37 8.53 -11.01
C ASP A 66 -18.57 7.38 -11.99
N LEU A 67 -17.55 6.54 -12.17
CA LEU A 67 -17.63 5.31 -12.96
C LEU A 67 -18.72 4.38 -12.42
N VAL A 68 -18.74 4.14 -11.10
CA VAL A 68 -19.72 3.27 -10.43
C VAL A 68 -21.14 3.85 -10.50
N ARG A 69 -21.28 5.18 -10.43
CA ARG A 69 -22.59 5.85 -10.51
C ARG A 69 -23.15 5.89 -11.93
N GLN A 70 -22.31 6.08 -12.93
CA GLN A 70 -22.72 6.26 -14.33
C GLN A 70 -22.85 4.92 -15.07
N ALA A 71 -22.08 3.91 -14.66
CA ALA A 71 -22.16 2.60 -15.27
C ALA A 71 -23.52 1.94 -14.99
N ARG A 72 -24.05 1.26 -16.01
CA ARG A 72 -25.23 0.40 -15.85
C ARG A 72 -24.97 -0.78 -14.92
N CYS A 73 -23.74 -1.31 -14.95
CA CYS A 73 -23.28 -2.44 -14.15
C CYS A 73 -21.76 -2.37 -14.03
N VAL A 74 -21.23 -2.68 -12.85
CA VAL A 74 -19.79 -2.83 -12.60
C VAL A 74 -19.55 -4.26 -12.14
N ILE A 75 -18.62 -4.95 -12.79
CA ILE A 75 -18.21 -6.31 -12.42
C ILE A 75 -16.77 -6.23 -11.92
N LEU A 76 -16.58 -6.71 -10.70
CA LEU A 76 -15.28 -6.83 -10.07
C LEU A 76 -14.95 -8.32 -9.93
N ALA A 77 -13.82 -8.73 -10.51
CA ALA A 77 -13.38 -10.12 -10.52
C ALA A 77 -11.88 -10.22 -10.23
N GLY A 78 -11.48 -11.18 -9.40
CA GLY A 78 -10.09 -11.43 -9.06
C GLY A 78 -9.93 -12.71 -8.24
N GLY A 79 -8.72 -13.30 -8.28
CA GLY A 79 -8.43 -14.56 -7.60
C GLY A 79 -8.03 -14.43 -6.12
N THR A 80 -7.51 -13.26 -5.71
CA THR A 80 -6.93 -13.02 -4.37
C THR A 80 -7.53 -11.79 -3.70
N MET A 81 -8.85 -11.65 -3.78
CA MET A 81 -9.58 -10.45 -3.34
C MET A 81 -10.04 -10.48 -1.88
N LYS A 82 -9.65 -11.49 -1.09
CA LYS A 82 -10.03 -11.57 0.32
C LYS A 82 -9.07 -10.74 1.19
N PRO A 83 -9.57 -9.97 2.17
CA PRO A 83 -10.99 -9.72 2.49
C PRO A 83 -11.64 -8.72 1.52
N LEU A 84 -12.89 -8.99 1.10
CA LEU A 84 -13.60 -8.17 0.10
C LEU A 84 -14.31 -6.96 0.72
N ASP A 85 -14.61 -7.01 2.02
CA ASP A 85 -15.46 -6.03 2.71
C ASP A 85 -14.89 -4.61 2.67
N GLU A 86 -13.57 -4.47 2.91
CA GLU A 86 -12.90 -3.17 2.86
C GLU A 86 -12.97 -2.55 1.46
N TYR A 87 -12.80 -3.36 0.41
CA TYR A 87 -12.92 -2.91 -0.96
C TYR A 87 -14.35 -2.47 -1.28
N ILE A 88 -15.34 -3.23 -0.80
CA ILE A 88 -16.76 -2.90 -1.00
C ILE A 88 -17.07 -1.53 -0.39
N GLU A 89 -16.66 -1.31 0.85
CA GLU A 89 -16.91 -0.05 1.54
C GLU A 89 -16.20 1.12 0.85
N GLN A 90 -14.91 0.95 0.54
CA GLN A 90 -14.09 2.02 -0.04
C GLN A 90 -14.52 2.37 -1.47
N VAL A 91 -14.97 1.42 -2.29
CA VAL A 91 -15.29 1.68 -3.71
C VAL A 91 -16.78 1.87 -3.93
N PHE A 92 -17.61 0.92 -3.50
CA PHE A 92 -19.05 0.94 -3.77
C PHE A 92 -19.81 1.74 -2.70
N GLY A 93 -19.44 1.60 -1.43
CA GLY A 93 -19.98 2.40 -0.34
C GLY A 93 -19.72 3.89 -0.55
N ALA A 94 -18.49 4.27 -0.90
CA ALA A 94 -18.14 5.65 -1.26
C ALA A 94 -18.91 6.18 -2.49
N ALA A 95 -19.37 5.29 -3.38
CA ALA A 95 -20.23 5.65 -4.51
C ALA A 95 -21.71 5.79 -4.13
N GLY A 96 -22.09 5.47 -2.89
CA GLY A 96 -23.47 5.49 -2.40
C GLY A 96 -24.24 4.21 -2.71
N LYS A 97 -23.55 3.10 -3.01
CA LYS A 97 -24.19 1.79 -3.20
C LYS A 97 -24.50 1.16 -1.86
N THR A 98 -25.70 0.60 -1.77
CA THR A 98 -26.16 -0.14 -0.58
C THR A 98 -25.78 -1.61 -0.68
N ALA A 99 -25.72 -2.32 0.46
CA ALA A 99 -25.43 -3.75 0.47
C ALA A 99 -26.42 -4.58 -0.38
N ALA A 100 -27.66 -4.11 -0.54
CA ALA A 100 -28.67 -4.77 -1.38
C ALA A 100 -28.39 -4.65 -2.90
N GLU A 101 -27.58 -3.67 -3.33
CA GLU A 101 -27.18 -3.50 -4.72
C GLU A 101 -25.90 -4.27 -5.08
N ILE A 102 -25.25 -4.90 -4.09
CA ILE A 102 -23.96 -5.55 -4.24
C ILE A 102 -24.16 -7.06 -4.13
N VAL A 103 -23.83 -7.76 -5.20
CA VAL A 103 -23.87 -9.23 -5.24
C VAL A 103 -22.43 -9.72 -5.28
N SER A 104 -22.04 -10.48 -4.26
CA SER A 104 -20.75 -11.17 -4.24
C SER A 104 -20.93 -12.63 -4.66
N PHE A 105 -20.02 -13.10 -5.50
CA PHE A 105 -19.93 -14.49 -5.90
C PHE A 105 -18.48 -14.94 -5.74
N THR A 106 -18.27 -16.07 -5.09
CA THR A 106 -16.95 -16.69 -4.93
C THR A 106 -17.04 -18.08 -5.52
N CYS A 107 -16.18 -18.36 -6.51
CA CYS A 107 -15.96 -19.74 -6.95
C CYS A 107 -15.24 -20.50 -5.83
N ASP A 108 -15.57 -21.77 -5.64
CA ASP A 108 -14.77 -22.63 -4.79
C ASP A 108 -13.31 -22.69 -5.25
N HIS A 109 -12.43 -22.99 -4.30
CA HIS A 109 -11.00 -23.06 -4.56
C HIS A 109 -10.71 -24.11 -5.64
N VAL A 110 -10.02 -23.68 -6.71
CA VAL A 110 -9.50 -24.58 -7.77
C VAL A 110 -8.47 -25.55 -7.19
N ILE A 111 -7.82 -25.14 -6.10
CA ILE A 111 -6.77 -25.89 -5.41
C ILE A 111 -7.39 -26.57 -4.19
N ASP A 112 -7.18 -27.87 -4.05
CA ASP A 112 -7.52 -28.63 -2.85
C ASP A 112 -6.55 -28.24 -1.71
N PRO A 113 -7.01 -27.56 -0.65
CA PRO A 113 -6.14 -27.09 0.42
C PRO A 113 -5.48 -28.24 1.20
N GLU A 114 -6.04 -29.45 1.20
CA GLU A 114 -5.44 -30.57 1.94
C GLU A 114 -4.32 -31.23 1.13
N ASN A 115 -4.49 -31.29 -0.20
CA ASN A 115 -3.64 -32.12 -1.05
C ASN A 115 -2.67 -31.33 -1.93
N GLN A 116 -2.86 -30.01 -2.08
CA GLN A 116 -2.12 -29.22 -3.07
C GLN A 116 -1.47 -27.96 -2.50
N LEU A 117 -1.82 -27.52 -1.29
CA LEU A 117 -1.24 -26.33 -0.68
C LEU A 117 -1.07 -26.49 0.84
N ALA A 118 0.18 -26.57 1.29
CA ALA A 118 0.49 -26.47 2.71
C ALA A 118 1.06 -25.08 3.02
N VAL A 119 0.49 -24.39 4.02
CA VAL A 119 0.92 -23.06 4.46
C VAL A 119 1.48 -23.16 5.87
N PHE A 120 2.74 -22.74 6.05
CA PHE A 120 3.44 -22.81 7.33
C PHE A 120 3.86 -21.40 7.78
N PRO A 121 3.07 -20.72 8.64
CA PRO A 121 3.52 -19.48 9.25
C PRO A 121 4.60 -19.77 10.28
N LEU A 122 5.80 -19.21 10.08
CA LEU A 122 6.92 -19.33 11.00
C LEU A 122 7.03 -18.04 11.83
N GLU A 123 6.78 -18.15 13.12
CA GLU A 123 6.90 -17.02 14.08
C GLU A 123 8.33 -16.89 14.61
N SER A 124 9.02 -18.01 14.79
CA SER A 124 10.38 -18.06 15.32
C SER A 124 11.19 -19.19 14.71
N TRP A 125 12.50 -19.11 14.90
CA TRP A 125 13.47 -20.11 14.46
C TRP A 125 14.25 -20.70 15.65
N GLU A 126 15.26 -21.52 15.36
CA GLU A 126 16.15 -22.12 16.34
C GLU A 126 16.68 -21.09 17.35
N ASN A 127 16.94 -21.54 18.58
CA ASN A 127 17.39 -20.72 19.70
C ASN A 127 16.42 -19.59 20.12
N GLY A 128 15.16 -19.63 19.68
CA GLY A 128 14.12 -18.68 20.07
C GLY A 128 14.18 -17.34 19.32
N VAL A 129 14.93 -17.27 18.22
CA VAL A 129 15.00 -16.06 17.38
C VAL A 129 13.63 -15.77 16.80
N GLN A 130 13.05 -14.61 17.15
CA GLN A 130 11.77 -14.16 16.61
C GLN A 130 11.95 -13.66 15.18
N LEU A 131 11.14 -14.17 14.25
CA LEU A 131 11.19 -13.81 12.82
C LEU A 131 10.41 -12.52 12.55
N GLU A 132 10.81 -11.44 13.22
CA GLU A 132 10.17 -10.14 13.06
C GLU A 132 10.82 -9.35 11.92
N ILE A 133 10.27 -9.51 10.71
CA ILE A 133 10.76 -8.88 9.49
C ILE A 133 10.13 -7.47 9.30
N THR A 134 10.20 -6.64 10.34
CA THR A 134 9.80 -5.23 10.26
C THR A 134 10.96 -4.38 9.71
N TYR A 135 10.67 -3.19 9.17
CA TYR A 135 11.72 -2.30 8.63
C TYR A 135 12.85 -2.01 9.63
N GLN A 136 12.52 -1.93 10.91
CA GLN A 136 13.46 -1.63 11.99
C GLN A 136 14.34 -2.84 12.34
N LYS A 137 13.78 -4.06 12.29
CA LYS A 137 14.45 -5.28 12.76
C LYS A 137 15.02 -6.16 11.64
N ARG A 138 14.72 -5.88 10.37
CA ARG A 138 15.19 -6.67 9.22
C ARG A 138 16.72 -6.78 9.07
N TRP A 139 17.48 -5.87 9.70
CA TRP A 139 18.94 -5.86 9.67
C TRP A 139 19.58 -6.45 10.93
N VAL A 140 18.78 -6.97 11.86
CA VAL A 140 19.30 -7.69 13.02
C VAL A 140 20.00 -8.95 12.51
N PRO A 141 21.32 -9.13 12.74
CA PRO A 141 22.08 -10.24 12.17
C PRO A 141 21.44 -11.61 12.44
N ALA A 142 21.00 -11.85 13.67
CA ALA A 142 20.35 -13.11 14.05
C ALA A 142 19.08 -13.42 13.24
N VAL A 143 18.28 -12.41 12.87
CA VAL A 143 17.07 -12.61 12.04
C VAL A 143 17.46 -12.89 10.59
N MET A 144 18.48 -12.20 10.08
CA MET A 144 19.03 -12.45 8.74
C MET A 144 19.61 -13.87 8.63
N ASP A 145 20.40 -14.29 9.61
CA ASP A 145 21.02 -15.62 9.65
C ASP A 145 19.92 -16.70 9.71
N ALA A 146 18.92 -16.53 10.56
CA ALA A 146 17.75 -17.43 10.64
C ALA A 146 17.00 -17.53 9.29
N CYS A 147 16.76 -16.41 8.61
CA CYS A 147 16.15 -16.42 7.27
C CYS A 147 16.99 -17.19 6.25
N GLY A 148 18.32 -17.02 6.27
CA GLY A 148 19.24 -17.75 5.41
C GLY A 148 19.21 -19.25 5.66
N GLU A 149 19.23 -19.65 6.93
CA GLU A 149 19.10 -21.05 7.35
C GLU A 149 17.77 -21.66 6.92
N ILE A 150 16.64 -20.95 7.10
CA ILE A 150 15.32 -21.41 6.66
C ILE A 150 15.32 -21.69 5.16
N ILE A 151 15.82 -20.76 4.34
CA ILE A 151 15.87 -20.92 2.88
C ILE A 151 16.75 -22.12 2.52
N LEU A 152 17.90 -22.29 3.18
CA LEU A 152 18.78 -23.42 2.95
C LEU A 152 18.09 -24.75 3.28
N GLN A 153 17.44 -24.84 4.44
CA GLN A 153 16.72 -26.04 4.89
C GLN A 153 15.57 -26.38 3.93
N VAL A 154 14.75 -25.41 3.54
CA VAL A 154 13.66 -25.61 2.59
C VAL A 154 14.20 -26.08 1.24
N SER A 155 15.26 -25.45 0.75
CA SER A 155 15.87 -25.80 -0.56
C SER A 155 16.46 -27.22 -0.56
N GLN A 156 16.98 -27.70 0.57
CA GLN A 156 17.51 -29.05 0.71
C GLN A 156 16.41 -30.13 0.72
N HIS A 157 15.22 -29.81 1.21
CA HIS A 157 14.12 -30.76 1.40
C HIS A 157 13.03 -30.66 0.32
N THR A 158 13.05 -29.63 -0.52
CA THR A 158 12.06 -29.43 -1.58
C THR A 158 12.63 -29.91 -2.93
N PRO A 159 12.06 -30.97 -3.55
CA PRO A 159 12.48 -31.39 -4.87
C PRO A 159 12.13 -30.33 -5.92
N GLY A 160 13.02 -30.17 -6.91
CA GLY A 160 12.84 -29.26 -8.05
C GLY A 160 12.07 -29.86 -9.22
#